data_AF-A0AAW7Z688-F1
#
_entry.id   AF-A0AAW7Z688-F1
#
_cell.length_a   1.000
_cell.length_b   1.000
_cell.length_c   1.000
_cell.angle_alpha   90.00
_cell.angle_beta   90.00
_cell.angle_gamma   90.00
#
_symmetry.space_group_name_H-M   'P 1'
#
loop_
_entity.id
_entity.type
_entity.pdbx_description
1 polymer ?
#
loop_
_entity_poly.entity_id
_entity_poly.type
_entity_poly.pdbx_seq_one_letter_code
_entity_poly.pdbx_strand_id
1 'polypeptide(L)'
;MRKLISLMIIVIMSLAIFSGCSKKEDTPSYTNISFQKITDSEVPYAVERVAEYKALRGYAVWQEGENYFLMVSSGEKPTGGYDIDIKSIEDGEGVTQVLVKETVPGKDSMNTTALTYPYVIVKFKGTTGKFRIVNEDGEVFATLNDKPAESKIKPGEIFEGTGTYNGQIDSNSIEIEVNGEARAFMIYDVKDQLANISEGERVSISYYKNENGQLMVISLEKFD
;
A
#
# COMPACT_ATOMS: atom_id res chain seq x y z
N MET A 1 -69.12 43.73 35.50
CA MET A 1 -67.87 43.73 36.30
C MET A 1 -66.95 42.69 35.70
N ARG A 2 -66.13 43.00 34.70
CA ARG A 2 -64.72 43.47 34.77
C ARG A 2 -63.81 42.60 35.66
N LYS A 3 -62.84 41.96 34.98
CA LYS A 3 -61.57 41.35 35.44
C LYS A 3 -61.63 39.88 35.91
N LEU A 4 -61.19 38.97 35.03
CA LEU A 4 -60.06 38.02 35.26
C LEU A 4 -59.96 37.07 34.06
N ILE A 5 -59.37 37.62 32.98
CA ILE A 5 -58.65 36.87 31.96
C ILE A 5 -57.31 36.47 32.57
N SER A 6 -56.74 35.34 32.14
CA SER A 6 -55.32 34.98 32.27
C SER A 6 -54.91 34.08 33.45
N LEU A 7 -55.34 32.81 33.49
CA LEU A 7 -54.47 31.72 33.99
C LEU A 7 -54.96 30.28 33.71
N MET A 8 -55.60 29.99 32.56
CA MET A 8 -56.02 28.61 32.29
C MET A 8 -56.00 28.23 30.81
N ILE A 9 -55.00 28.74 30.07
CA ILE A 9 -54.70 28.31 28.69
C ILE A 9 -53.21 27.88 28.55
N ILE A 10 -52.41 27.95 29.62
CA ILE A 10 -50.96 27.67 29.56
C ILE A 10 -50.62 26.18 29.83
N VAL A 11 -51.58 25.32 30.18
CA VAL A 11 -51.29 23.90 30.52
C VAL A 11 -51.62 22.91 29.40
N ILE A 12 -52.21 23.36 28.28
CA ILE A 12 -52.54 22.49 27.13
C ILE A 12 -51.61 22.73 25.92
N MET A 13 -50.63 23.63 26.04
CA MET A 13 -49.61 23.90 25.03
C MET A 13 -48.23 23.35 25.39
N SER A 14 -48.17 22.31 26.24
CA SER A 14 -46.95 21.53 26.52
C SER A 14 -46.99 20.11 25.95
N LEU A 15 -47.89 19.83 25.00
CA LEU A 15 -47.74 18.71 24.05
C LEU A 15 -46.98 19.20 22.79
N ALA A 16 -45.80 19.77 23.01
CA ALA A 16 -44.83 20.00 21.95
C ALA A 16 -43.82 18.84 21.94
N ILE A 17 -44.15 17.80 21.20
CA ILE A 17 -43.24 17.11 20.27
C ILE A 17 -41.85 16.82 20.84
N PHE A 18 -41.73 15.76 21.66
CA PHE A 18 -40.49 14.97 21.65
C PHE A 18 -40.52 14.06 20.41
N SER A 19 -40.42 14.66 19.22
CA SER A 19 -39.82 13.97 18.09
C SER A 19 -38.35 13.83 18.43
N GLY A 20 -38.04 12.78 19.21
CA GLY A 20 -36.70 12.24 19.24
C GLY A 20 -36.35 11.86 17.82
N CYS A 21 -35.70 12.78 17.09
CA CYS A 21 -34.79 12.37 16.05
C CYS A 21 -33.72 11.56 16.77
N SER A 22 -33.93 10.25 16.85
CA SER A 22 -32.80 9.33 16.84
C SER A 22 -32.08 9.63 15.54
N LYS A 23 -31.10 10.55 15.59
CA LYS A 23 -29.94 10.42 14.73
C LYS A 23 -29.45 9.02 15.04
N LYS A 24 -29.72 8.08 14.12
CA LYS A 24 -28.90 6.89 14.03
C LYS A 24 -27.49 7.47 13.96
N GLU A 25 -26.71 7.26 15.01
CA GLU A 25 -25.27 7.29 14.81
C GLU A 25 -25.05 6.26 13.71
N ASP A 26 -24.72 6.73 12.52
CA ASP A 26 -24.27 5.87 11.45
C ASP A 26 -22.98 5.26 11.98
N THR A 27 -23.11 4.10 12.64
CA THR A 27 -21.95 3.34 13.09
C THR A 27 -21.11 3.09 11.85
N PRO A 28 -19.83 3.49 11.84
CA PRO A 28 -18.94 3.22 10.73
C PRO A 28 -19.05 1.74 10.33
N SER A 29 -19.57 1.47 9.14
CA SER A 29 -19.75 0.10 8.68
C SER A 29 -18.42 -0.38 8.11
N TYR A 30 -17.58 -0.95 8.98
CA TYR A 30 -16.36 -1.62 8.54
C TYR A 30 -16.67 -3.06 8.11
N THR A 31 -16.11 -3.46 6.98
CA THR A 31 -16.16 -4.83 6.45
C THR A 31 -14.84 -5.52 6.74
N ASN A 32 -14.89 -6.66 7.42
CA ASN A 32 -13.71 -7.51 7.61
C ASN A 32 -13.27 -8.13 6.28
N ILE A 33 -12.00 -7.95 5.94
CA ILE A 33 -11.37 -8.53 4.76
C ILE A 33 -10.58 -9.76 5.18
N SER A 34 -10.93 -10.90 4.58
CA SER A 34 -10.13 -12.12 4.67
C SER A 34 -8.82 -11.94 3.91
N PHE A 35 -7.73 -12.43 4.49
CA PHE A 35 -6.41 -12.37 3.89
C PHE A 35 -5.67 -13.71 4.01
N GLN A 36 -4.71 -13.91 3.13
CA GLN A 36 -3.81 -15.06 3.12
C GLN A 36 -2.39 -14.58 3.37
N LYS A 37 -1.69 -15.16 4.35
CA LYS A 37 -0.23 -14.95 4.49
C LYS A 37 0.51 -15.68 3.37
N ILE A 38 1.49 -15.03 2.77
CA ILE A 38 2.29 -15.56 1.66
C ILE A 38 3.78 -15.28 1.90
N THR A 39 4.65 -15.92 1.11
CA THR A 39 6.10 -15.67 1.13
C THR A 39 6.53 -14.63 0.09
N ASP A 40 7.76 -14.16 0.20
CA ASP A 40 8.39 -13.22 -0.75
C ASP A 40 8.38 -13.76 -2.19
N SER A 41 8.66 -15.04 -2.39
CA SER A 41 8.63 -15.71 -3.69
C SER A 41 7.25 -15.74 -4.36
N GLU A 42 6.18 -15.54 -3.60
CA GLU A 42 4.81 -15.52 -4.11
C GLU A 42 4.33 -14.12 -4.51
N VAL A 43 5.13 -13.07 -4.26
CA VAL A 43 4.78 -11.69 -4.63
C VAL A 43 5.16 -11.41 -6.08
N PRO A 44 4.20 -11.15 -6.97
CA PRO A 44 4.48 -10.86 -8.38
C PRO A 44 5.26 -9.55 -8.53
N TYR A 45 6.37 -9.58 -9.25
CA TYR A 45 7.17 -8.41 -9.68
C TYR A 45 7.79 -7.55 -8.59
N ALA A 46 7.68 -7.98 -7.33
CA ALA A 46 8.16 -7.20 -6.20
C ALA A 46 9.12 -7.98 -5.30
N VAL A 47 9.61 -9.16 -5.69
CA VAL A 47 10.57 -9.94 -4.89
C VAL A 47 11.82 -9.13 -4.55
N GLU A 48 12.37 -8.40 -5.53
CA GLU A 48 13.52 -7.52 -5.33
C GLU A 48 13.17 -6.36 -4.36
N ARG A 49 11.98 -5.74 -4.53
CA ARG A 49 11.49 -4.68 -3.64
C ARG A 49 11.26 -5.18 -2.21
N VAL A 50 10.72 -6.38 -2.04
CA VAL A 50 10.56 -7.03 -0.73
C VAL A 50 11.92 -7.22 -0.07
N ALA A 51 12.93 -7.66 -0.83
CA ALA A 51 14.29 -7.83 -0.31
C ALA A 51 14.93 -6.50 0.14
N GLU A 52 14.60 -5.39 -0.53
CA GLU A 52 15.04 -4.03 -0.14
C GLU A 52 14.27 -3.49 1.06
N TYR A 53 12.95 -3.66 1.07
CA TYR A 53 12.05 -3.06 2.05
C TYR A 53 12.06 -3.77 3.41
N LYS A 54 12.48 -5.03 3.51
CA LYS A 54 12.51 -5.74 4.80
C LYS A 54 13.42 -5.08 5.84
N ALA A 55 14.44 -4.33 5.41
CA ALA A 55 15.32 -3.60 6.33
C ALA A 55 14.73 -2.26 6.80
N LEU A 56 13.70 -1.75 6.12
CA LEU A 56 13.07 -0.47 6.41
C LEU A 56 11.80 -0.66 7.25
N ARG A 57 11.60 0.17 8.26
CA ARG A 57 10.30 0.22 8.96
C ARG A 57 9.26 0.91 8.07
N GLY A 58 8.17 0.23 7.80
CA GLY A 58 7.09 0.76 6.97
C GLY A 58 6.26 -0.34 6.31
N TYR A 59 5.44 0.06 5.35
CA TYR A 59 4.64 -0.87 4.55
C TYR A 59 4.72 -0.55 3.06
N ALA A 60 4.50 -1.56 2.22
CA ALA A 60 4.37 -1.41 0.78
C ALA A 60 3.13 -2.17 0.30
N VAL A 61 2.43 -1.61 -0.68
CA VAL A 61 1.27 -2.26 -1.31
C VAL A 61 1.48 -2.35 -2.80
N TRP A 62 1.20 -3.53 -3.35
CA TRP A 62 1.14 -3.78 -4.79
C TRP A 62 -0.23 -4.32 -5.18
N GLN A 63 -0.71 -3.91 -6.34
CA GLN A 63 -1.97 -4.42 -6.89
C GLN A 63 -1.70 -5.23 -8.16
N GLU A 64 -2.37 -6.38 -8.27
CA GLU A 64 -2.41 -7.17 -9.49
C GLU A 64 -3.83 -7.67 -9.74
N GLY A 65 -4.49 -7.07 -10.74
CA GLY A 65 -5.91 -7.27 -10.97
C GLY A 65 -6.72 -6.88 -9.73
N GLU A 66 -7.48 -7.84 -9.19
CA GLU A 66 -8.27 -7.64 -7.96
C GLU A 66 -7.48 -7.90 -6.67
N ASN A 67 -6.28 -8.47 -6.77
CA ASN A 67 -5.50 -8.84 -5.59
C ASN A 67 -4.64 -7.66 -5.15
N TYR A 68 -4.58 -7.48 -3.84
CA TYR A 68 -3.64 -6.60 -3.16
C TYR A 68 -2.65 -7.44 -2.38
N PHE A 69 -1.39 -7.04 -2.44
CA PHE A 69 -0.28 -7.62 -1.69
C PHE A 69 0.25 -6.53 -0.77
N LEU A 70 0.11 -6.72 0.55
CA LEU A 70 0.62 -5.82 1.56
C LEU A 70 1.81 -6.46 2.25
N MET A 71 2.96 -5.80 2.19
CA MET A 71 4.09 -6.07 3.05
C MET A 71 4.12 -5.07 4.19
N VAL A 72 4.32 -5.54 5.42
CA VAL A 72 4.64 -4.68 6.58
C VAL A 72 5.94 -5.17 7.19
N SER A 73 6.87 -4.25 7.45
CA SER A 73 8.17 -4.53 8.06
C SER A 73 8.39 -3.72 9.32
N SER A 74 8.92 -4.38 10.36
CA SER A 74 9.39 -3.72 11.58
C SER A 74 10.75 -3.02 11.41
N GLY A 75 11.40 -3.18 10.24
CA GLY A 75 12.75 -2.73 9.96
C GLY A 75 13.82 -3.62 10.62
N GLU A 76 15.09 -3.22 10.48
CA GLU A 76 16.22 -3.89 11.13
C GLU A 76 16.05 -3.97 12.65
N LYS A 77 16.26 -5.18 13.21
CA LYS A 77 16.26 -5.44 14.65
C LYS A 77 17.60 -6.01 15.10
N PRO A 78 18.09 -5.62 16.30
CA PRO A 78 19.45 -5.94 16.75
C PRO A 78 19.65 -7.41 17.15
N THR A 79 18.57 -8.16 17.40
CA THR A 79 18.61 -9.55 17.84
C THR A 79 17.51 -10.37 17.18
N GLY A 80 17.59 -11.70 17.33
CA GLY A 80 16.43 -12.57 17.11
C GLY A 80 15.31 -12.36 18.14
N GLY A 81 14.15 -12.96 17.90
CA GLY A 81 13.00 -12.96 18.81
C GLY A 81 11.98 -11.84 18.58
N TYR A 82 12.25 -10.90 17.66
CA TYR A 82 11.25 -9.98 17.16
C TYR A 82 10.38 -10.67 16.10
N ASP A 83 9.10 -10.34 16.08
CA ASP A 83 8.15 -10.87 15.09
C ASP A 83 7.10 -9.80 14.74
N ILE A 84 6.43 -9.96 13.61
CA ILE A 84 5.36 -9.08 13.15
C ILE A 84 4.26 -9.89 12.47
N ASP A 85 3.01 -9.55 12.74
CA ASP A 85 1.85 -10.23 12.19
C ASP A 85 0.67 -9.28 11.88
N ILE A 86 -0.21 -9.69 10.96
CA ILE A 86 -1.46 -8.98 10.66
C ILE A 86 -2.59 -9.56 11.52
N LYS A 87 -3.24 -8.69 12.30
CA LYS A 87 -4.38 -9.04 13.14
C LYS A 87 -5.70 -8.96 12.40
N SER A 88 -5.94 -7.86 11.71
CA SER A 88 -7.15 -7.62 10.93
C SER A 88 -6.87 -6.68 9.78
N ILE A 89 -7.72 -6.82 8.75
CA ILE A 89 -7.85 -5.88 7.65
C ILE A 89 -9.34 -5.54 7.58
N GLU A 90 -9.67 -4.26 7.75
CA GLU A 90 -11.03 -3.76 7.81
C GLU A 90 -11.17 -2.61 6.83
N ASP A 91 -12.14 -2.68 5.92
CA ASP A 91 -12.42 -1.61 4.96
C ASP A 91 -13.74 -0.93 5.27
N GLY A 92 -13.71 0.40 5.35
CA GLY A 92 -14.88 1.23 5.60
C GLY A 92 -14.51 2.69 5.55
N GLU A 93 -15.50 3.55 5.31
CA GLU A 93 -15.29 5.01 5.29
C GLU A 93 -14.22 5.49 4.29
N GLY A 94 -13.96 4.72 3.23
CA GLY A 94 -12.97 5.06 2.21
C GLY A 94 -11.52 4.83 2.61
N VAL A 95 -11.27 4.06 3.68
CA VAL A 95 -9.94 3.64 4.11
C VAL A 95 -9.95 2.17 4.52
N THR A 96 -8.90 1.44 4.13
CA THR A 96 -8.58 0.13 4.65
C THR A 96 -7.64 0.26 5.84
N GLN A 97 -8.16 -0.07 7.02
CA GLN A 97 -7.42 -0.12 8.26
C GLN A 97 -6.79 -1.50 8.44
N VAL A 98 -5.49 -1.53 8.73
CA VAL A 98 -4.76 -2.76 9.00
C VAL A 98 -4.19 -2.68 10.40
N LEU A 99 -4.57 -3.63 11.25
CA LEU A 99 -4.01 -3.77 12.59
C LEU A 99 -2.85 -4.77 12.56
N VAL A 100 -1.71 -4.31 13.06
CA VAL A 100 -0.46 -5.06 13.11
C VAL A 100 -0.13 -5.41 14.56
N LYS A 101 0.32 -6.63 14.79
CA LYS A 101 0.94 -7.04 16.05
C LYS A 101 2.45 -7.11 15.88
N GLU A 102 3.19 -6.39 16.71
CA GLU A 102 4.63 -6.54 16.83
C GLU A 102 4.94 -7.31 18.11
N THR A 103 5.79 -8.34 18.02
CA THR A 103 6.30 -9.07 19.17
C THR A 103 7.71 -8.59 19.46
N VAL A 104 7.93 -8.13 20.70
CA VAL A 104 9.25 -7.73 21.20
C VAL A 104 9.76 -8.86 22.11
N PRO A 105 11.00 -9.34 21.95
CA PRO A 105 11.54 -10.36 22.81
C PRO A 105 11.67 -9.86 24.26
N GLY A 106 11.50 -10.77 25.23
CA GLY A 106 11.68 -10.45 26.65
C GLY A 106 13.12 -10.04 26.96
N LYS A 107 13.32 -9.12 27.92
CA LYS A 107 14.64 -8.60 28.31
C LYS A 107 15.65 -9.70 28.71
N ASP A 108 15.15 -10.83 29.21
CA ASP A 108 15.95 -11.97 29.68
C ASP A 108 15.96 -13.16 28.69
N SER A 109 15.43 -12.98 27.48
CA SER A 109 15.42 -14.05 26.48
C SER A 109 16.81 -14.27 25.88
N MET A 110 17.24 -15.55 25.83
CA MET A 110 18.47 -15.94 25.13
C MET A 110 18.25 -15.90 23.63
N ASN A 111 18.36 -14.72 23.03
CA ASN A 111 18.27 -14.56 21.57
C ASN A 111 19.64 -14.52 20.91
N THR A 112 19.66 -14.81 19.61
CA THR A 112 20.84 -14.61 18.78
C THR A 112 21.16 -13.11 18.67
N THR A 113 22.43 -12.76 18.82
CA THR A 113 22.94 -11.40 18.58
C THR A 113 23.28 -11.22 17.11
N ALA A 114 22.27 -11.36 16.25
CA ALA A 114 22.37 -11.16 14.81
C ALA A 114 21.25 -10.22 14.35
N LEU A 115 21.55 -9.39 13.36
CA LEU A 115 20.56 -8.51 12.73
C LEU A 115 19.44 -9.37 12.13
N THR A 116 18.20 -9.02 12.43
CA THR A 116 17.02 -9.66 11.87
C THR A 116 16.09 -8.64 11.23
N TYR A 117 15.22 -9.12 10.36
CA TYR A 117 14.29 -8.30 9.58
C TYR A 117 12.89 -8.91 9.66
N PRO A 118 12.12 -8.68 10.74
CA PRO A 118 10.75 -9.18 10.83
C PRO A 118 9.85 -8.46 9.83
N TYR A 119 9.20 -9.22 8.97
CA TYR A 119 8.18 -8.71 8.03
C TYR A 119 7.09 -9.75 7.84
N VAL A 120 5.92 -9.29 7.42
CA VAL A 120 4.77 -10.13 7.04
C VAL A 120 4.25 -9.66 5.69
N ILE A 121 3.84 -10.62 4.85
CA ILE A 121 3.21 -10.35 3.57
C ILE A 121 1.84 -11.03 3.54
N VAL A 122 0.82 -10.28 3.17
CA VAL A 122 -0.55 -10.78 3.03
C VAL A 122 -1.15 -10.42 1.68
N LYS A 123 -1.92 -11.36 1.14
CA LYS A 123 -2.72 -11.24 -0.07
C LYS A 123 -4.20 -11.12 0.30
N PHE A 124 -4.91 -10.15 -0.28
CA PHE A 124 -6.34 -9.94 -0.03
C PHE A 124 -7.03 -9.24 -1.22
N LYS A 125 -8.35 -9.06 -1.11
CA LYS A 125 -9.20 -8.39 -2.10
C LYS A 125 -10.25 -7.53 -1.40
N GLY A 126 -10.98 -6.71 -2.16
CA GLY A 126 -12.19 -6.03 -1.66
C GLY A 126 -11.93 -4.80 -0.80
N THR A 127 -10.92 -4.00 -1.17
CA THR A 127 -10.47 -2.78 -0.47
C THR A 127 -10.72 -1.54 -1.33
N THR A 128 -10.83 -0.37 -0.69
CA THR A 128 -10.87 0.96 -1.31
C THR A 128 -9.50 1.49 -1.78
N GLY A 129 -8.41 0.77 -1.54
CA GLY A 129 -7.05 1.08 -2.03
C GLY A 129 -6.31 2.18 -1.25
N LYS A 130 -6.97 2.88 -0.31
CA LYS A 130 -6.32 3.79 0.63
C LYS A 130 -6.01 3.05 1.92
N PHE A 131 -4.76 3.07 2.37
CA PHE A 131 -4.32 2.23 3.49
C PHE A 131 -3.90 3.05 4.71
N ARG A 132 -4.30 2.58 5.90
CA ARG A 132 -3.78 3.04 7.19
C ARG A 132 -3.36 1.82 8.01
N ILE A 133 -2.05 1.66 8.18
CA ILE A 133 -1.46 0.54 8.91
C ILE A 133 -1.05 1.05 10.28
N VAL A 134 -1.56 0.41 11.34
CA VAL A 134 -1.30 0.76 12.73
C VAL A 134 -0.93 -0.46 13.55
N ASN A 135 -0.01 -0.34 14.52
CA ASN A 135 0.21 -1.41 15.50
C ASN A 135 -0.76 -1.33 16.69
N GLU A 136 -0.70 -2.33 17.57
CA GLU A 136 -1.49 -2.41 18.82
C GLU A 136 -1.28 -1.21 19.77
N ASP A 137 -0.16 -0.49 19.65
CA ASP A 137 0.14 0.74 20.41
C ASP A 137 -0.37 2.03 19.72
N GLY A 138 -0.95 1.91 18.51
CA GLY A 138 -1.47 3.03 17.72
C GLY A 138 -0.43 3.78 16.88
N GLU A 139 0.81 3.27 16.79
CA GLU A 139 1.83 3.81 15.89
C GLU A 139 1.45 3.54 14.44
N VAL A 140 1.51 4.58 13.60
CA VAL A 140 1.20 4.49 12.18
C VAL A 140 2.47 4.17 11.39
N PHE A 141 2.42 3.15 10.53
CA PHE A 141 3.52 2.82 9.62
C PHE A 141 3.53 3.77 8.42
N ALA A 142 4.72 4.20 8.00
CA ALA A 142 4.90 4.97 6.78
C ALA A 142 4.91 4.08 5.53
N THR A 143 4.43 4.61 4.40
CA THR A 143 4.56 3.95 3.10
C THR A 143 6.03 3.92 2.66
N LEU A 144 6.45 2.79 2.09
CA LEU A 144 7.77 2.57 1.51
C LEU A 144 7.77 2.80 -0.01
N ASN A 145 6.60 2.84 -0.65
CA ASN A 145 6.49 3.04 -2.10
C ASN A 145 7.00 4.41 -2.54
N ASP A 146 6.97 5.42 -1.67
CA ASP A 146 7.45 6.78 -1.95
C ASP A 146 8.96 6.95 -1.72
N LYS A 147 9.64 5.91 -1.22
CA LYS A 147 11.10 5.84 -1.27
C LYS A 147 11.44 5.16 -2.58
N PRO A 148 12.00 5.88 -3.57
CA PRO A 148 12.44 5.23 -4.78
C PRO A 148 13.49 4.19 -4.38
N ALA A 149 13.80 3.30 -5.32
CA ALA A 149 14.92 2.37 -5.29
C ALA A 149 16.31 3.04 -5.13
N GLU A 150 16.39 4.22 -4.50
CA GLU A 150 17.59 4.98 -4.14
C GLU A 150 18.59 4.13 -3.34
N SER A 151 18.12 3.08 -2.65
CA SER A 151 19.01 2.21 -1.88
C SER A 151 19.91 1.30 -2.74
N LYS A 152 19.65 1.14 -4.05
CA LYS A 152 20.51 0.35 -4.95
C LYS A 152 20.80 1.00 -6.30
N ILE A 153 20.02 1.97 -6.73
CA ILE A 153 20.37 2.79 -7.90
C ILE A 153 21.49 3.72 -7.46
N LYS A 154 22.72 3.44 -7.89
CA LYS A 154 23.79 4.44 -7.75
C LYS A 154 23.30 5.69 -8.48
N PRO A 155 23.35 6.90 -7.87
CA PRO A 155 22.83 8.14 -8.44
C PRO A 155 23.34 8.53 -9.85
N GLY A 156 24.27 7.77 -10.44
CA GLY A 156 24.78 7.95 -11.81
C GLY A 156 24.58 6.78 -12.78
N GLU A 157 23.82 5.72 -12.42
CA GLU A 157 23.55 4.55 -13.30
C GLU A 157 22.10 4.50 -13.84
N ILE A 158 21.40 5.64 -13.81
CA ILE A 158 20.13 5.79 -14.53
C ILE A 158 20.44 6.19 -15.97
N PHE A 159 19.94 5.40 -16.90
CA PHE A 159 19.94 5.71 -18.32
C PHE A 159 18.59 6.29 -18.70
N GLU A 160 18.62 7.35 -19.48
CA GLU A 160 17.43 7.89 -20.14
C GLU A 160 17.45 7.49 -21.61
N GLY A 161 16.26 7.25 -22.15
CA GLY A 161 16.11 6.90 -23.55
C GLY A 161 14.72 7.24 -24.06
N THR A 162 14.60 7.31 -25.38
CA THR A 162 13.32 7.43 -26.05
C THR A 162 13.16 6.30 -27.04
N GLY A 163 11.95 5.77 -27.19
CA GLY A 163 11.69 4.70 -28.14
C GLY A 163 10.22 4.55 -28.49
N THR A 164 9.92 3.51 -29.26
CA THR A 164 8.54 3.08 -29.55
C THR A 164 8.20 1.89 -28.66
N TYR A 165 7.11 1.97 -27.92
CA TYR A 165 6.63 0.85 -27.12
C TYR A 165 6.03 -0.23 -28.02
N ASN A 166 6.59 -1.44 -27.99
CA ASN A 166 6.19 -2.56 -28.85
C ASN A 166 5.22 -3.54 -28.17
N GLY A 167 4.98 -3.38 -26.86
CA GLY A 167 4.02 -4.20 -26.11
C GLY A 167 4.63 -4.91 -24.90
N GLN A 168 3.80 -5.70 -24.22
CA GLN A 168 4.23 -6.60 -23.14
C GLN A 168 4.64 -7.95 -23.72
N ILE A 169 5.82 -8.44 -23.35
CA ILE A 169 6.29 -9.79 -23.69
C ILE A 169 5.64 -10.80 -22.74
N ASP A 170 5.63 -10.46 -21.46
CA ASP A 170 4.92 -11.14 -20.38
C ASP A 170 4.49 -10.12 -19.33
N SER A 171 3.94 -10.58 -18.20
CA SER A 171 3.43 -9.71 -17.14
C SER A 171 4.52 -8.98 -16.34
N ASN A 172 5.80 -9.21 -16.64
CA ASN A 172 6.97 -8.64 -15.96
C ASN A 172 7.81 -7.81 -16.91
N SER A 173 7.58 -7.89 -18.22
CA SER A 173 8.50 -7.39 -19.21
C SER A 173 7.80 -6.77 -20.40
N ILE A 174 8.41 -5.69 -20.88
CA ILE A 174 7.97 -4.93 -22.04
C ILE A 174 9.06 -4.89 -23.09
N GLU A 175 8.66 -4.71 -24.33
CA GLU A 175 9.58 -4.44 -25.43
C GLU A 175 9.48 -2.97 -25.85
N ILE A 176 10.64 -2.32 -25.98
CA ILE A 176 10.75 -0.95 -26.50
C ILE A 176 11.82 -0.94 -27.58
N GLU A 177 11.48 -0.39 -28.74
CA GLU A 177 12.43 -0.13 -29.82
C GLU A 177 13.17 1.19 -29.57
N VAL A 178 14.46 1.09 -29.26
CA VAL A 178 15.34 2.24 -29.00
C VAL A 178 16.39 2.29 -30.11
N ASN A 179 16.46 3.40 -30.84
CA ASN A 179 17.38 3.58 -31.98
C ASN A 179 17.29 2.47 -33.06
N GLY A 180 16.10 1.94 -33.32
CA GLY A 180 15.88 0.89 -34.31
C GLY A 180 16.17 -0.54 -33.81
N GLU A 181 16.55 -0.70 -32.54
CA GLU A 181 16.76 -2.01 -31.91
C GLU A 181 15.69 -2.26 -30.85
N ALA A 182 14.93 -3.34 -31.02
CA ALA A 182 14.00 -3.83 -30.01
C ALA A 182 14.78 -4.37 -28.80
N ARG A 183 14.40 -3.91 -27.60
CA ARG A 183 15.01 -4.33 -26.33
C ARG A 183 13.93 -4.70 -25.32
N ALA A 184 14.16 -5.81 -24.63
CA ALA A 184 13.34 -6.23 -23.50
C ALA A 184 13.76 -5.48 -22.23
N PHE A 185 12.77 -4.95 -21.53
CA PHE A 185 12.92 -4.29 -20.24
C PHE A 185 12.00 -4.95 -19.21
N MET A 186 12.50 -5.12 -18.00
CA MET A 186 11.72 -5.56 -16.85
C MET A 186 10.94 -4.38 -16.26
N ILE A 187 9.66 -4.59 -16.00
CA ILE A 187 8.77 -3.65 -15.34
C ILE A 187 9.17 -3.56 -13.86
N TYR A 188 9.60 -2.38 -13.40
CA TYR A 188 9.92 -2.15 -11.99
C TYR A 188 8.91 -1.24 -11.28
N ASP A 189 8.67 -0.04 -11.81
CA ASP A 189 7.79 0.97 -11.18
C ASP A 189 6.91 1.72 -12.19
N VAL A 190 6.56 1.04 -13.29
CA VAL A 190 5.86 1.65 -14.42
C VAL A 190 4.50 1.04 -14.75
N LYS A 191 3.93 0.23 -13.85
CA LYS A 191 2.67 -0.47 -14.11
C LYS A 191 1.50 0.49 -14.34
N ASP A 192 1.40 1.54 -13.54
CA ASP A 192 0.31 2.51 -13.66
C ASP A 192 0.45 3.34 -14.96
N GLN A 193 1.68 3.64 -15.35
CA GLN A 193 1.99 4.32 -16.62
C GLN A 193 1.66 3.41 -17.81
N LEU A 194 2.01 2.13 -17.75
CA LEU A 194 1.73 1.13 -18.79
C LEU A 194 0.24 0.97 -19.08
N ALA A 195 -0.62 1.11 -18.07
CA ALA A 195 -2.08 1.05 -18.26
C ALA A 195 -2.61 2.11 -19.23
N ASN A 196 -1.83 3.17 -19.48
CA ASN A 196 -2.20 4.31 -20.33
C ASN A 196 -1.38 4.42 -21.62
N ILE A 197 -0.59 3.38 -21.96
CA ILE A 197 0.30 3.38 -23.13
C ILE A 197 -0.08 2.23 -24.07
N SER A 198 -0.28 2.54 -25.35
CA SER A 198 -0.63 1.58 -26.40
C SER A 198 0.58 1.23 -27.27
N GLU A 199 0.59 0.04 -27.87
CA GLU A 199 1.62 -0.36 -28.84
C GLU A 199 1.75 0.66 -29.98
N GLY A 200 2.98 0.97 -30.36
CA GLY A 200 3.31 1.98 -31.37
C GLY A 200 3.46 3.40 -30.83
N GLU A 201 3.16 3.65 -29.55
CA GLU A 201 3.34 4.97 -28.95
C GLU A 201 4.81 5.27 -28.63
N ARG A 202 5.18 6.54 -28.79
CA ARG A 202 6.50 7.05 -28.45
C ARG A 202 6.58 7.29 -26.94
N VAL A 203 7.64 6.78 -26.33
CA VAL A 203 7.83 6.80 -24.88
C VAL A 203 9.22 7.25 -24.48
N SER A 204 9.29 8.08 -23.45
CA SER A 204 10.51 8.41 -22.71
C SER A 204 10.62 7.41 -21.57
N ILE A 205 11.82 6.88 -21.37
CA ILE A 205 12.11 5.93 -20.30
C ILE A 205 13.28 6.38 -19.46
N SER A 206 13.18 6.09 -18.17
CA SER A 206 14.34 5.99 -17.28
C SER A 206 14.47 4.54 -16.86
N TYR A 207 15.70 4.01 -16.92
CA TYR A 207 15.98 2.62 -16.55
C TYR A 207 17.38 2.47 -15.97
N TYR A 208 17.63 1.40 -15.23
CA TYR A 208 18.97 1.00 -14.79
C TYR A 208 19.24 -0.44 -15.16
N LYS A 209 20.51 -0.86 -15.09
CA LYS A 209 20.91 -2.26 -15.26
C LYS A 209 21.17 -2.88 -13.87
N ASN A 210 20.42 -3.90 -13.49
CA ASN A 210 20.62 -4.55 -12.19
C ASN A 210 21.91 -5.41 -12.17
N GLU A 211 22.27 -5.98 -11.02
CA GLU A 211 23.47 -6.81 -10.84
C GLU A 211 23.49 -8.07 -11.75
N ASN A 212 22.30 -8.56 -12.14
CA ASN A 212 22.14 -9.69 -13.06
C ASN A 212 22.20 -9.27 -14.55
N GLY A 213 22.34 -7.97 -14.81
CA GLY A 213 22.43 -7.41 -16.14
C GLY A 213 21.09 -7.17 -16.84
N GLN A 214 19.98 -7.23 -16.11
CA GLN A 214 18.63 -6.97 -16.64
C GLN A 214 18.36 -5.47 -16.65
N LEU A 215 17.66 -4.99 -17.68
CA LEU A 215 17.26 -3.58 -17.80
C LEU A 215 15.94 -3.37 -17.06
N MET A 216 15.96 -2.57 -16.00
CA MET A 216 14.81 -2.32 -15.11
C MET A 216 14.24 -0.93 -15.40
N VAL A 217 13.02 -0.86 -15.94
CA VAL A 217 12.36 0.42 -16.26
C VAL A 217 11.67 0.98 -15.02
N ILE A 218 12.08 2.19 -14.63
CA ILE A 218 11.62 2.89 -13.42
C ILE A 218 10.77 4.11 -13.73
N SER A 219 10.83 4.62 -14.96
CA SER A 219 9.90 5.64 -15.46
C SER A 219 9.58 5.34 -16.92
N LEU A 220 8.32 5.57 -17.29
CA LEU A 220 7.79 5.38 -18.63
C LEU A 220 6.73 6.44 -18.86
N GLU A 221 6.96 7.35 -19.78
CA GLU A 221 6.05 8.45 -20.08
C GLU A 221 5.84 8.56 -21.58
N LYS A 222 4.58 8.70 -22.00
CA LYS A 222 4.28 9.01 -23.40
C LYS A 222 4.78 10.42 -23.74
N PHE A 223 5.39 10.58 -24.90
CA PHE A 223 5.72 11.89 -25.45
C PHE A 223 5.51 11.91 -26.97
N ASP A 224 5.16 13.07 -27.52
CA ASP A 224 4.88 13.25 -28.93
C ASP A 224 6.18 13.41 -29.76
#